data_AF-Q4KXQ5-F1
#
_entry.id   AF-Q4KXQ5-F1
#
_cell.length_a   1.000
_cell.length_b   1.000
_cell.length_c   1.000
_cell.angle_alpha   90.00
_cell.angle_beta   90.00
_cell.angle_gamma   90.00
#
_symmetry.space_group_name_H-M   'P 1'
#
loop_
_entity.id
_entity.type
_entity.pdbx_description
1 polymer ?
#
loop_
_entity_poly.entity_id
_entity_poly.type
_entity_poly.pdbx_seq_one_letter_code
_entity_poly.pdbx_strand_id
1 'polypeptide(L)'
;ADERQADRILSVFDQARATKRYSPASTFKIPHTLFALDVGAVRDEFQVFRWDGIKRSFAGHNQDQNLRSAMRNSTVWVYELFAREIGEEKAKRYLKQIGYGNAGPSTSKGDYWIDGTLEISAYEQISFLRKLYRNELPFRVEHQRLVKDLMITEAGRNWILRAKTGWKGRMG
;
A
#
# COMPACT_ATOMS: atom_id res chain seq x y z
N ALA A 1 -6.01 -11.10 -12.71
CA ALA A 1 -6.00 -12.30 -13.58
C ALA A 1 -4.69 -13.02 -13.36
N ASP A 2 -4.77 -14.34 -13.35
CA ASP A 2 -3.64 -15.24 -13.27
C ASP A 2 -2.78 -15.11 -14.54
N GLU A 3 -1.50 -14.74 -14.41
CA GLU A 3 -0.60 -14.58 -15.57
C GLU A 3 -0.25 -15.93 -16.25
N ARG A 4 -0.84 -17.05 -15.81
CA ARG A 4 -0.65 -18.39 -16.38
C ARG A 4 -1.40 -18.69 -17.69
N GLN A 5 -2.26 -17.80 -18.20
CA GLN A 5 -2.97 -18.02 -19.48
C GLN A 5 -2.84 -16.83 -20.46
N ALA A 6 -2.74 -17.17 -21.75
CA ALA A 6 -2.20 -16.30 -22.81
C ALA A 6 -3.18 -15.28 -23.41
N ASP A 7 -4.49 -15.39 -23.16
CA ASP A 7 -5.47 -14.45 -23.72
C ASP A 7 -5.90 -13.38 -22.69
N ARG A 8 -5.55 -12.13 -23.01
CA ARG A 8 -5.83 -10.96 -22.18
C ARG A 8 -7.07 -10.24 -22.67
N ILE A 9 -8.15 -10.32 -21.91
CA ILE A 9 -9.25 -9.36 -22.02
C ILE A 9 -9.15 -8.44 -20.80
N LEU A 10 -8.78 -7.17 -21.03
CA LEU A 10 -8.93 -6.13 -20.01
C LEU A 10 -10.38 -5.65 -20.07
N SER A 11 -11.21 -6.11 -19.14
CA SER A 11 -12.56 -5.61 -18.97
C SER A 11 -12.56 -4.43 -18.00
N VAL A 12 -13.15 -3.31 -18.41
CA VAL A 12 -13.30 -2.12 -17.57
C VAL A 12 -14.76 -1.71 -17.58
N PHE A 13 -15.31 -1.49 -16.39
CA PHE A 13 -16.63 -0.91 -16.20
C PHE A 13 -16.45 0.56 -15.77
N ASP A 14 -17.25 1.46 -16.35
CA ASP A 14 -17.16 2.91 -16.12
C ASP A 14 -15.75 3.48 -16.37
N GLN A 15 -15.43 3.61 -17.66
CA GLN A 15 -14.13 4.10 -18.13
C GLN A 15 -13.75 5.46 -17.55
N ALA A 16 -14.73 6.38 -17.44
CA ALA A 16 -14.50 7.72 -16.92
C ALA A 16 -14.12 7.69 -15.44
N ARG A 17 -14.78 6.84 -14.65
CA ARG A 17 -14.41 6.65 -13.24
C ARG A 17 -13.08 5.91 -13.09
N ALA A 18 -12.81 4.92 -13.93
CA ALA A 18 -11.57 4.14 -13.86
C ALA A 18 -10.30 4.97 -14.13
N THR A 19 -10.39 6.05 -14.92
CA THR A 19 -9.29 7.00 -15.19
C THR A 19 -9.20 8.13 -14.18
N LYS A 20 -10.27 8.42 -13.43
CA LYS A 20 -10.25 9.44 -12.38
C LYS A 20 -9.37 9.00 -11.22
N ARG A 21 -8.51 9.91 -10.75
CA ARG A 21 -7.67 9.69 -9.57
C ARG A 21 -8.43 9.99 -8.30
N TYR A 22 -8.19 9.18 -7.28
CA TYR A 22 -8.72 9.34 -5.92
C TYR A 22 -7.61 9.10 -4.91
N SER A 23 -7.83 9.52 -3.66
CA SER A 23 -6.94 9.16 -2.56
C SER A 23 -6.82 7.62 -2.46
N PRO A 24 -5.59 7.08 -2.36
CA PRO A 24 -5.39 5.64 -2.20
C PRO A 24 -5.82 5.14 -0.81
N ALA A 25 -5.91 6.02 0.19
CA ALA A 25 -6.17 5.66 1.57
C ALA A 25 -5.30 4.44 1.99
N SER A 26 -5.90 3.42 2.61
CA SER A 26 -5.17 2.24 3.08
C SER A 26 -4.64 1.32 1.97
N THR A 27 -4.95 1.51 0.67
CA THR A 27 -4.24 0.76 -0.38
C THR A 27 -2.78 1.21 -0.49
N PHE A 28 -2.47 2.44 -0.08
CA PHE A 28 -1.11 2.97 -0.08
C PHE A 28 -0.15 2.20 0.83
N LYS A 29 -0.68 1.40 1.76
CA LYS A 29 0.12 0.51 2.60
C LYS A 29 1.01 -0.45 1.79
N ILE A 30 0.64 -0.79 0.55
CA ILE A 30 1.44 -1.64 -0.33
C ILE A 30 2.77 -0.96 -0.72
N PRO A 31 2.78 0.19 -1.44
CA PRO A 31 4.04 0.88 -1.74
C PRO A 31 4.73 1.42 -0.48
N HIS A 32 3.98 1.83 0.55
CA HIS A 32 4.57 2.39 1.76
C HIS A 32 5.41 1.35 2.52
N THR A 33 5.01 0.07 2.53
CA THR A 33 5.85 -1.01 3.10
C THR A 33 7.13 -1.22 2.29
N LEU A 34 7.10 -1.12 0.95
CA LEU A 34 8.34 -1.16 0.14
C LEU A 34 9.29 -0.03 0.52
N PHE A 35 8.77 1.18 0.70
CA PHE A 35 9.58 2.34 1.07
C PHE A 35 10.17 2.18 2.46
N ALA A 36 9.38 1.69 3.43
CA ALA A 36 9.83 1.46 4.79
C ALA A 36 10.95 0.40 4.86
N LEU A 37 10.84 -0.68 4.09
CA LEU A 37 11.89 -1.70 3.96
C LEU A 37 13.16 -1.13 3.31
N ASP A 38 13.01 -0.33 2.25
CA ASP A 38 14.15 0.25 1.51
C ASP A 38 14.98 1.23 2.36
N VAL A 39 14.31 2.06 3.17
CA VAL A 39 15.00 3.01 4.07
C VAL A 39 15.48 2.39 5.38
N GLY A 40 15.14 1.12 5.64
CA GLY A 40 15.46 0.45 6.90
C GLY A 40 14.59 0.88 8.10
N ALA A 41 13.44 1.51 7.87
CA ALA A 41 12.48 1.87 8.94
C ALA A 41 11.84 0.62 9.57
N VAL A 42 11.88 -0.50 8.85
CA VAL A 42 11.52 -1.82 9.33
C VAL A 42 12.53 -2.84 8.80
N ARG A 43 13.03 -3.70 9.69
CA ARG A 43 14.03 -4.71 9.35
C ARG A 43 13.44 -5.88 8.58
N ASP A 44 12.33 -6.41 9.07
CA ASP A 44 11.68 -7.62 8.56
C ASP A 44 10.22 -7.72 9.06
N GLU A 45 9.53 -8.79 8.69
CA GLU A 45 8.16 -9.06 9.10
C GLU A 45 7.97 -9.43 10.58
N PHE A 46 9.05 -9.73 11.30
CA PHE A 46 9.04 -10.14 12.70
C PHE A 46 9.27 -8.99 13.67
N GLN A 47 9.77 -7.85 13.17
CA GLN A 47 9.91 -6.64 13.99
C GLN A 47 8.55 -6.24 14.59
N VAL A 48 8.55 -6.08 15.91
CA VAL A 48 7.37 -5.66 16.69
C VAL A 48 7.39 -4.15 16.88
N PHE A 49 6.28 -3.51 16.54
CA PHE A 49 5.95 -2.13 16.88
C PHE A 49 5.07 -2.16 18.12
N ARG A 50 5.58 -1.64 19.24
CA ARG A 50 4.85 -1.63 20.51
C ARG A 50 3.71 -0.63 20.47
N TRP A 51 2.55 -1.04 20.97
CA TRP A 51 1.41 -0.16 21.11
C TRP A 51 1.69 0.90 22.17
N ASP A 52 1.28 2.13 21.88
CA ASP A 52 1.43 3.31 22.72
C ASP A 52 0.43 3.38 23.89
N GLY A 53 -0.46 2.39 24.02
CA GLY A 53 -1.54 2.40 25.01
C GLY A 53 -2.70 3.32 24.68
N ILE A 54 -2.65 4.06 23.56
CA ILE A 54 -3.72 4.97 23.15
C ILE A 54 -4.83 4.15 22.49
N LYS A 55 -6.01 4.16 23.13
CA LYS A 55 -7.20 3.46 22.64
C LYS A 55 -7.78 4.18 21.42
N ARG A 56 -7.80 3.48 20.28
CA ARG A 56 -8.38 3.88 18.99
C ARG A 56 -9.72 3.18 18.75
N SER A 57 -10.52 3.70 17.83
CA SER A 57 -11.89 3.23 17.57
C SER A 57 -11.98 1.78 17.07
N PHE A 58 -11.01 1.34 16.26
CA PHE A 58 -10.94 -0.04 15.79
C PHE A 58 -10.07 -0.88 16.73
N ALA A 59 -10.66 -1.92 17.34
CA ALA A 59 -9.99 -2.76 18.33
C ALA A 59 -8.67 -3.37 17.81
N GLY A 60 -8.60 -3.72 16.52
CA GLY A 60 -7.38 -4.30 15.93
C GLY A 60 -6.16 -3.37 15.91
N HIS A 61 -6.34 -2.06 16.14
CA HIS A 61 -5.25 -1.08 16.27
C HIS A 61 -4.68 -1.00 17.69
N ASN A 62 -5.38 -1.54 18.69
CA ASN A 62 -5.06 -1.37 20.12
C ASN A 62 -4.24 -2.56 20.66
N GLN A 63 -3.16 -2.88 19.96
CA GLN A 63 -2.26 -3.99 20.27
C GLN A 63 -0.94 -3.79 19.55
N ASP A 64 0.11 -4.44 20.05
CA ASP A 64 1.39 -4.55 19.35
C ASP A 64 1.19 -5.06 17.92
N GLN A 65 2.02 -4.58 17.01
CA GLN A 65 1.90 -4.91 15.60
C GLN A 65 3.22 -5.45 15.05
N ASN A 66 3.13 -6.21 13.98
CA ASN A 66 4.21 -6.43 13.03
C ASN A 66 3.72 -6.05 11.63
N LEU A 67 4.54 -6.23 10.58
CA LEU A 67 4.11 -5.89 9.22
C LEU A 67 2.83 -6.63 8.80
N ARG A 68 2.68 -7.88 9.21
CA ARG A 68 1.54 -8.73 8.83
C ARG A 68 0.25 -8.25 9.49
N SER A 69 0.27 -8.00 10.79
CA SER A 69 -0.90 -7.49 11.52
C SER A 69 -1.22 -6.05 11.11
N ALA A 70 -0.22 -5.19 10.91
CA ALA A 70 -0.43 -3.80 10.50
C ALA A 70 -1.06 -3.70 9.10
N MET A 71 -0.61 -4.54 8.15
CA MET A 71 -1.19 -4.58 6.81
C MET A 71 -2.61 -5.14 6.85
N ARG A 72 -2.86 -6.23 7.58
CA ARG A 72 -4.17 -6.88 7.71
C ARG A 72 -5.21 -5.97 8.38
N ASN A 73 -4.87 -5.39 9.52
CA ASN A 73 -5.76 -4.54 10.32
C ASN A 73 -5.84 -3.10 9.80
N SER A 74 -5.11 -2.79 8.72
CA SER A 74 -4.96 -1.44 8.19
C SER A 74 -4.51 -0.44 9.27
N THR A 75 -3.65 -0.86 10.19
CA THR A 75 -3.22 -0.10 11.36
C THR A 75 -2.49 1.17 10.95
N VAL A 76 -3.18 2.31 10.98
CA VAL A 76 -2.67 3.59 10.45
C VAL A 76 -1.42 4.04 11.21
N TRP A 77 -1.42 3.93 12.54
CA TRP A 77 -0.33 4.43 13.37
C TRP A 77 1.03 3.78 13.09
N VAL A 78 1.08 2.54 12.63
CA VAL A 78 2.36 1.90 12.21
C VAL A 78 2.89 2.57 10.94
N TYR A 79 2.01 2.94 10.01
CA TYR A 79 2.40 3.59 8.76
C TYR A 79 2.70 5.09 8.94
N GLU A 80 2.15 5.73 9.98
CA GLU A 80 2.58 7.06 10.43
C GLU A 80 4.05 7.05 10.90
N LEU A 81 4.47 5.99 11.62
CA LEU A 81 5.89 5.80 11.98
C LEU A 81 6.77 5.68 10.74
N PHE A 82 6.35 4.88 9.75
CA PHE A 82 7.09 4.76 8.49
C PHE A 82 7.17 6.09 7.74
N ALA A 83 6.08 6.86 7.69
CA ALA A 83 6.06 8.16 7.03
C ALA A 83 7.11 9.12 7.62
N ARG A 84 7.22 9.14 8.96
CA ARG A 84 8.22 9.94 9.66
C ARG A 84 9.65 9.55 9.31
N GLU A 85 9.95 8.26 9.31
CA GLU A 85 11.30 7.75 8.99
C GLU A 85 11.66 7.94 7.50
N ILE A 86 10.68 7.83 6.60
CA ILE A 86 10.90 8.03 5.16
C ILE A 86 11.11 9.52 4.85
N GLY A 87 10.27 10.40 5.41
CA GLY A 87 10.27 11.83 5.13
C GLY A 87 9.69 12.20 3.75
N GLU A 88 9.16 13.42 3.61
CA GLU A 88 8.42 13.87 2.41
C GLU A 88 9.28 13.83 1.14
N GLU A 89 10.52 14.33 1.19
CA GLU A 89 11.42 14.38 0.03
C GLU A 89 11.72 12.99 -0.53
N LYS A 90 11.96 12.00 0.34
CA LYS A 90 12.21 10.64 -0.11
C LYS A 90 10.94 9.96 -0.59
N ALA A 91 9.80 10.17 0.08
CA ALA A 91 8.51 9.69 -0.39
C ALA A 91 8.20 10.21 -1.80
N LYS A 92 8.45 11.50 -2.07
CA LYS A 92 8.27 12.11 -3.40
C LYS A 92 9.15 11.46 -4.45
N ARG A 93 10.41 11.19 -4.12
CA ARG A 93 11.33 10.48 -5.03
C ARG A 93 10.84 9.07 -5.34
N TYR A 94 10.48 8.27 -4.34
CA TYR A 94 9.97 6.92 -4.58
C TYR A 94 8.68 6.91 -5.40
N LEU A 95 7.72 7.78 -5.06
CA LEU A 95 6.45 7.91 -5.79
C LEU A 95 6.68 8.21 -7.28
N LYS A 96 7.59 9.16 -7.59
CA LYS A 96 7.98 9.46 -8.97
C LYS A 96 8.67 8.26 -9.64
N GLN A 97 9.60 7.63 -8.93
CA GLN A 97 10.41 6.53 -9.44
C GLN A 97 9.56 5.32 -9.87
N ILE A 98 8.48 5.02 -9.14
CA ILE A 98 7.56 3.92 -9.48
C ILE A 98 6.38 4.36 -10.38
N GLY A 99 6.23 5.66 -10.62
CA GLY A 99 5.11 6.24 -11.37
C GLY A 99 3.76 6.10 -10.66
N TYR A 100 3.70 6.37 -9.35
CA TYR A 100 2.49 6.18 -8.55
C TYR A 100 1.58 7.42 -8.60
N GLY A 101 0.56 7.37 -9.45
CA GLY A 101 -0.48 8.41 -9.52
C GLY A 101 0.09 9.80 -9.82
N ASN A 102 -0.33 10.80 -9.05
CA ASN A 102 0.18 12.17 -9.14
C ASN A 102 1.51 12.41 -8.39
N ALA A 103 2.03 11.40 -7.69
CA ALA A 103 3.25 11.48 -6.89
C ALA A 103 3.35 12.68 -5.93
N GLY A 104 2.21 13.09 -5.33
CA GLY A 104 2.13 14.20 -4.38
C GLY A 104 2.04 13.74 -2.92
N PRO A 105 3.16 13.67 -2.16
CA PRO A 105 3.13 13.31 -0.74
C PRO A 105 2.91 14.51 0.19
N SER A 106 2.35 15.61 -0.31
CA SER A 106 2.18 16.82 0.49
C SER A 106 0.84 16.81 1.24
N THR A 107 0.86 17.35 2.45
CA THR A 107 -0.34 17.50 3.28
C THR A 107 -0.17 18.68 4.25
N SER A 108 -1.26 19.39 4.54
CA SER A 108 -1.26 20.45 5.55
C SER A 108 -1.55 19.92 6.96
N LYS A 109 -2.26 18.79 7.07
CA LYS A 109 -2.60 18.07 8.31
C LYS A 109 -2.83 16.59 8.02
N GLY A 110 -2.50 15.72 8.98
CA GLY A 110 -2.71 14.28 8.85
C GLY A 110 -1.77 13.62 7.84
N ASP A 111 -2.18 12.50 7.28
CA ASP A 111 -1.35 11.66 6.43
C ASP A 111 -1.50 12.01 4.94
N TYR A 112 -0.42 12.09 4.18
CA TYR A 112 -0.53 12.48 2.77
C TYR A 112 -1.30 11.49 1.87
N TRP A 113 -1.39 10.22 2.28
CA TRP A 113 -2.15 9.19 1.57
C TRP A 113 -3.63 9.11 1.99
N ILE A 114 -4.02 9.77 3.09
CA ILE A 114 -5.41 9.86 3.56
C ILE A 114 -5.90 11.28 3.34
N ASP A 115 -5.30 12.26 3.99
CA ASP A 115 -5.77 13.65 4.08
C ASP A 115 -5.08 14.60 3.10
N GLY A 116 -3.93 14.20 2.55
CA GLY A 116 -3.16 15.01 1.63
C GLY A 116 -3.55 14.92 0.15
N THR A 117 -2.59 15.28 -0.70
CA THR A 117 -2.78 15.44 -2.14
C THR A 117 -2.51 14.20 -2.95
N LEU A 118 -2.09 13.08 -2.35
CA LEU A 118 -1.77 11.87 -3.09
C LEU A 118 -3.03 11.26 -3.71
N GLU A 119 -3.05 11.12 -5.03
CA GLU A 119 -4.16 10.51 -5.75
C GLU A 119 -3.67 9.56 -6.85
N ILE A 120 -4.43 8.49 -7.07
CA ILE A 120 -4.16 7.45 -8.06
C ILE A 120 -5.47 6.90 -8.65
N SER A 121 -5.48 6.56 -9.93
CA SER A 121 -6.63 5.96 -10.63
C SER A 121 -6.62 4.43 -10.56
N ALA A 122 -7.72 3.79 -10.98
CA ALA A 122 -7.79 2.33 -11.04
C ALA A 122 -6.78 1.75 -12.05
N TYR A 123 -6.61 2.40 -13.20
CA TYR A 123 -5.59 2.02 -14.19
C TYR A 123 -4.17 2.06 -13.63
N GLU A 124 -3.85 3.13 -12.89
CA GLU A 124 -2.52 3.29 -12.29
C GLU A 124 -2.28 2.29 -11.16
N GLN A 125 -3.30 1.98 -10.36
CA GLN A 125 -3.23 0.90 -9.35
C GLN A 125 -2.91 -0.44 -10.01
N ILE A 126 -3.61 -0.79 -11.10
CA ILE A 126 -3.34 -2.03 -11.85
C ILE A 126 -1.93 -2.02 -12.46
N SER A 127 -1.49 -0.89 -13.03
CA SER A 127 -0.13 -0.74 -13.55
C SER A 127 0.93 -0.98 -12.47
N PHE A 128 0.78 -0.37 -11.30
CA PHE A 128 1.64 -0.57 -10.14
C PHE A 128 1.64 -2.03 -9.67
N LEU A 129 0.46 -2.65 -9.50
CA LEU A 129 0.33 -4.03 -9.05
C LEU A 129 0.95 -5.03 -10.03
N ARG A 130 0.89 -4.78 -11.34
CA ARG A 130 1.55 -5.62 -12.36
C ARG A 130 3.06 -5.56 -12.25
N LYS A 131 3.64 -4.37 -12.05
CA LYS A 131 5.08 -4.22 -11.80
C LYS A 131 5.50 -4.95 -10.52
N LEU A 132 4.74 -4.78 -9.42
CA LEU A 132 4.99 -5.51 -8.17
C LEU A 132 4.90 -7.03 -8.34
N TYR A 133 3.89 -7.51 -9.08
CA TYR A 133 3.72 -8.93 -9.37
C TYR A 133 4.96 -9.52 -10.04
N ARG A 134 5.52 -8.81 -11.04
CA ARG A 134 6.70 -9.23 -11.81
C ARG A 134 8.05 -8.94 -11.16
N ASN A 135 8.06 -8.28 -10.00
CA ASN A 135 9.25 -7.77 -9.34
C ASN A 135 9.99 -6.69 -10.15
N GLU A 136 9.28 -5.93 -10.97
CA GLU A 136 9.82 -4.89 -11.86
C GLU A 136 9.91 -3.51 -11.20
N LEU A 137 9.49 -3.37 -9.94
CA LEU A 137 9.71 -2.13 -9.21
C LEU A 137 11.21 -2.00 -8.85
N PRO A 138 11.74 -0.78 -8.75
CA PRO A 138 13.15 -0.53 -8.49
C PRO A 138 13.49 -0.63 -6.99
N PHE A 139 13.07 -1.74 -6.39
CA PHE A 139 13.36 -2.13 -5.01
C PHE A 139 13.93 -3.53 -5.00
N ARG A 140 14.65 -3.88 -3.94
CA ARG A 140 15.14 -5.24 -3.68
C ARG A 140 14.02 -6.27 -3.89
N VAL A 141 14.32 -7.35 -4.62
CA VAL A 141 13.34 -8.37 -5.03
C VAL A 141 12.71 -9.04 -3.80
N GLU A 142 13.49 -9.25 -2.75
CA GLU A 142 13.07 -9.75 -1.45
C GLU A 142 12.02 -8.85 -0.79
N HIS A 143 12.14 -7.52 -0.87
CA HIS A 143 11.12 -6.59 -0.35
C HIS A 143 9.81 -6.72 -1.12
N GLN A 144 9.90 -6.85 -2.45
CA GLN A 144 8.73 -7.04 -3.31
C GLN A 144 8.02 -8.38 -3.05
N ARG A 145 8.79 -9.45 -2.83
CA ARG A 145 8.26 -10.77 -2.44
C ARG A 145 7.58 -10.72 -1.07
N LEU A 146 8.22 -10.09 -0.10
CA LEU A 146 7.65 -9.90 1.23
C LEU A 146 6.32 -9.12 1.17
N VAL A 147 6.30 -7.98 0.50
CA VAL A 147 5.06 -7.18 0.37
C VAL A 147 3.94 -7.99 -0.27
N LYS A 148 4.23 -8.78 -1.31
CA LYS A 148 3.23 -9.69 -1.88
C LYS A 148 2.72 -10.69 -0.84
N ASP A 149 3.60 -11.28 -0.03
CA ASP A 149 3.23 -12.22 1.03
C ASP A 149 2.30 -11.59 2.08
N LEU A 150 2.63 -10.39 2.54
CA LEU A 150 1.82 -9.62 3.48
C LEU A 150 0.41 -9.29 2.94
N MET A 151 0.25 -9.25 1.61
CA MET A 151 -1.03 -8.99 0.95
C MET A 151 -1.95 -10.21 0.86
N ILE A 152 -1.52 -11.42 1.24
CA ILE A 152 -2.40 -12.61 1.20
C ILE A 152 -3.57 -12.40 2.17
N THR A 153 -4.79 -12.28 1.63
CA THR A 153 -6.02 -12.13 2.42
C THR A 153 -6.80 -13.44 2.50
N GLU A 154 -6.70 -14.28 1.48
CA GLU A 154 -7.38 -15.57 1.40
C GLU A 154 -6.61 -16.50 0.47
N ALA A 155 -6.73 -17.82 0.70
CA ALA A 155 -6.14 -18.82 -0.15
C ALA A 155 -7.01 -20.09 -0.14
N GLY A 156 -7.12 -20.72 -1.31
CA GLY A 156 -7.70 -22.05 -1.48
C GLY A 156 -6.66 -23.02 -2.04
N ARG A 157 -7.08 -24.26 -2.34
CA ARG A 157 -6.17 -25.29 -2.86
C ARG A 157 -5.44 -24.87 -4.15
N ASN A 158 -6.11 -24.12 -5.02
CA ASN A 158 -5.62 -23.79 -6.36
C ASN A 158 -5.46 -22.28 -6.63
N TRP A 159 -5.64 -21.43 -5.62
CA TRP A 159 -5.65 -19.98 -5.78
C TRP A 159 -5.19 -19.24 -4.52
N ILE A 160 -4.65 -18.04 -4.71
CA ILE A 160 -4.27 -17.12 -3.63
C ILE A 160 -4.81 -15.73 -3.98
N LEU A 161 -5.60 -15.13 -3.09
CA LEU A 161 -6.05 -13.76 -3.20
C LEU A 161 -5.07 -12.86 -2.44
N ARG A 162 -4.43 -11.96 -3.19
CA ARG A 162 -3.59 -10.89 -2.64
C ARG A 162 -4.30 -9.56 -2.86
N ALA A 163 -4.69 -8.89 -1.79
CA ALA A 163 -5.51 -7.69 -1.87
C ALA A 163 -5.24 -6.73 -0.72
N LYS A 164 -5.62 -5.48 -0.90
CA LYS A 164 -5.62 -4.47 0.15
C LYS A 164 -6.83 -3.55 0.00
N THR A 165 -7.58 -3.40 1.09
CA THR A 165 -8.70 -2.46 1.19
C THR A 165 -8.22 -1.03 1.45
N GLY A 166 -8.99 -0.05 0.99
CA GLY A 166 -8.78 1.39 1.25
C GLY A 166 -10.10 2.14 1.34
N TRP A 167 -10.25 3.02 2.32
CA TRP A 167 -11.42 3.87 2.50
C TRP A 167 -11.03 5.18 3.18
N LYS A 168 -11.55 6.32 2.69
CA LYS A 168 -11.33 7.67 3.23
C LYS A 168 -12.60 8.24 3.93
N GLY A 169 -13.61 7.41 4.20
CA GLY A 169 -14.84 7.89 4.83
C GLY A 169 -15.76 8.73 3.92
N ARG A 170 -15.45 8.86 2.63
CA ARG A 170 -16.29 9.53 1.63
C ARG A 170 -16.65 8.56 0.52
N MET A 171 -17.91 8.56 0.08
CA MET A 171 -18.28 7.93 -1.19
C MET A 171 -17.84 8.86 -2.33
N GLY A 172 -17.10 8.32 -3.30
CA GLY A 172 -16.56 9.04 -4.45
C GLY A 172 -17.13 8.59 -5.77
#